data_AF-F9N405-F1
#
_entry.id   AF-F9N405-F1
#
_cell.length_a   1.000
_cell.length_b   1.000
_cell.length_c   1.000
_cell.angle_alpha   90.00
_cell.angle_beta   90.00
_cell.angle_gamma   90.00
#
_symmetry.space_group_name_H-M   'P 1'
#
loop_
_entity.id
_entity.type
_entity.pdbx_description
1 polymer ?
#
loop_
_entity_poly.entity_id
_entity_poly.type
_entity_poly.pdbx_seq_one_letter_code
_entity_poly.pdbx_strand_id
1 'polypeptide(L)' 'MFIYLKANGYIINTTLEEKKSLIIDIASGEKSFEDIVNWLRVYAEEI' A
#
# COMPACT_ATOMS: atom_id res chain seq x y z
N MET A 1 3.23 -0.59 -7.83
CA MET A 1 2.01 -0.72 -6.99
C MET A 1 1.27 0.60 -6.83
N PHE A 2 1.77 1.58 -6.08
CA PHE A 2 1.05 2.86 -5.86
C PHE A 2 0.75 3.64 -7.15
N ILE A 3 1.67 3.67 -8.12
CA ILE A 3 1.44 4.29 -9.43
C ILE A 3 0.30 3.57 -10.17
N TYR A 4 0.25 2.24 -10.12
CA TYR A 4 -0.81 1.45 -10.74
C TYR A 4 -2.17 1.76 -10.13
N LEU A 5 -2.26 1.84 -8.79
CA LEU A 5 -3.50 2.21 -8.10
C LEU A 5 -3.96 3.61 -8.51
N LYS A 6 -3.04 4.59 -8.55
CA LYS A 6 -3.34 5.94 -9.04
C LYS A 6 -3.83 5.98 -10.48
N ALA A 7 -3.26 5.17 -11.36
CA ALA A 7 -3.69 5.07 -12.76
C ALA A 7 -5.10 4.46 -12.90
N ASN A 8 -5.59 3.75 -11.88
CA ASN A 8 -6.91 3.12 -11.84
C ASN A 8 -7.89 3.87 -10.92
N GLY A 9 -7.66 5.17 -10.65
CA GLY A 9 -8.60 5.99 -9.89
C GLY A 9 -8.50 5.85 -8.36
N TYR A 10 -7.46 5.20 -7.83
CA TYR A 10 -7.29 5.09 -6.38
C TYR A 10 -6.26 6.07 -5.83
N ILE A 11 -6.56 6.67 -4.69
CA ILE A 11 -5.59 7.38 -3.85
C ILE A 11 -5.29 6.58 -2.59
N ILE A 12 -4.05 6.63 -2.13
CA ILE A 12 -3.63 5.95 -0.89
C ILE A 12 -3.52 7.00 0.21
N ASN A 13 -4.50 7.00 1.11
CA ASN A 13 -4.68 7.97 2.19
C ASN A 13 -3.86 7.56 3.42
N THR A 14 -2.55 7.80 3.35
CA THR A 14 -1.59 7.37 4.38
C THR A 14 -0.35 8.26 4.34
N THR A 15 0.34 8.33 5.47
CA THR A 15 1.54 9.15 5.65
C THR A 15 2.73 8.60 4.86
N LEU A 16 3.77 9.43 4.69
CA LEU A 16 5.01 8.99 4.06
C LEU A 16 5.70 7.88 4.88
N GLU A 17 5.67 7.98 6.20
CA GLU A 17 6.33 7.01 7.09
C GLU A 17 5.64 5.63 7.04
N GLU A 18 4.31 5.58 7.00
CA GLU A 18 3.57 4.33 6.81
C GLU A 18 3.88 3.67 5.45
N LYS A 19 4.02 4.47 4.37
CA LYS A 19 4.43 3.95 3.05
C LYS A 19 5.84 3.36 3.10
N LYS A 20 6.78 4.02 3.78
CA LYS A 20 8.15 3.53 3.95
C LYS A 20 8.19 2.24 4.76
N SER A 21 7.45 2.19 5.87
CA SER A 21 7.33 0.98 6.71
C SER A 21 6.84 -0.19 5.87
N LEU A 22 5.76 -0.02 5.11
CA LEU A 22 5.24 -1.08 4.24
C LEU A 22 6.31 -1.57 3.25
N ILE A 23 7.08 -0.67 2.63
CA ILE A 23 8.12 -1.07 1.67
C ILE A 23 9.24 -1.87 2.35
N ILE A 24 9.63 -1.49 3.58
CA ILE A 24 10.63 -2.21 4.36
C ILE A 24 10.12 -3.61 4.71
N ASP A 25 8.89 -3.71 5.22
CA ASP A 25 8.26 -4.98 5.63
C ASP A 25 8.07 -5.94 4.44
N ILE A 26 7.85 -5.40 3.23
CA ILE A 26 7.81 -6.18 1.99
C ILE A 26 9.21 -6.68 1.63
N ALA A 27 10.22 -5.81 1.72
CA ALA A 27 11.60 -6.15 1.36
C ALA A 27 12.23 -7.15 2.33
N SER A 28 11.85 -7.13 3.61
CA SER A 28 12.28 -8.10 4.62
C SER A 28 11.57 -9.45 4.51
N GLY A 29 10.47 -9.52 3.75
CA GLY A 29 9.62 -10.71 3.67
C GLY A 29 8.76 -10.94 4.92
N GLU A 30 8.66 -9.95 5.81
CA GLU A 30 7.83 -10.03 7.02
C GLU A 30 6.34 -9.98 6.70
N LYS A 31 5.96 -9.33 5.59
CA LYS A 31 4.57 -9.28 5.11
C LYS A 31 4.35 -10.21 3.94
N SER A 32 3.32 -11.04 4.06
CA SER A 32 2.81 -11.83 2.94
C SER A 32 2.13 -10.93 1.90
N PHE A 33 1.89 -11.47 0.70
CA PHE A 33 1.10 -10.78 -0.31
C PHE A 33 -0.29 -10.38 0.21
N GLU A 34 -0.92 -11.24 1.01
CA GLU A 34 -2.24 -11.00 1.59
C GLU A 34 -2.23 -9.81 2.56
N ASP A 35 -1.17 -9.68 3.37
CA ASP A 35 -1.01 -8.54 4.28
C ASP A 35 -0.90 -7.21 3.52
N ILE A 36 -0.19 -7.21 2.38
CA ILE A 36 -0.06 -6.02 1.53
C ILE A 36 -1.41 -5.64 0.94
N VAL A 37 -2.17 -6.61 0.43
CA VAL A 37 -3.50 -6.37 -0.15
C VAL A 37 -4.47 -5.88 0.92
N ASN A 38 -4.45 -6.45 2.12
CA ASN A 38 -5.29 -6.00 3.22
C ASN A 38 -4.94 -4.59 3.66
N TRP A 39 -3.64 -4.25 3.75
CA TRP A 39 -3.20 -2.89 4.02
C TRP A 39 -3.72 -1.92 2.94
N LEU A 40 -3.57 -2.27 1.66
CA LEU A 40 -4.10 -1.45 0.58
C LEU A 40 -5.61 -1.28 0.65
N ARG A 41 -6.36 -2.31 1.02
CA ARG A 41 -7.82 -2.20 1.16
C ARG A 41 -8.24 -1.23 2.27
N VAL A 42 -7.44 -1.11 3.33
CA VAL A 42 -7.71 -0.17 4.43
C VAL A 42 -7.42 1.27 4.02
N TYR A 43 -6.33 1.50 3.26
CA TYR A 43 -5.83 2.85 2.98
C TYR A 43 -6.13 3.36 1.57
N ALA A 44 -6.60 2.53 0.65
CA ALA A 44 -6.97 2.95 -0.70
C ALA A 44 -8.41 3.43 -0.74
N GLU A 45 -8.61 4.62 -1.30
CA GLU A 45 -9.91 5.24 -1.56
C GLU A 45 -10.07 5.44 -3.07
N GLU A 46 -11.26 5.12 -3.60
CA GLU A 46 -11.62 5.33 -5.01
C GLU A 46 -12.03 6.79 -5.24
N ILE A 47 -11.63 7.36 -6.38
CA ILE A 47 -11.88 8.75 -6.81
C ILE A 47 -12.74 8.78 -8.07
#